data_AF-A0A4V2R014-F1
#
_entry.id   AF-A0A4V2R014-F1
#
_cell.length_a   1.000
_cell.length_b   1.000
_cell.length_c   1.000
_cell.angle_alpha   90.00
_cell.angle_beta   90.00
_cell.angle_gamma   90.00
#
_symmetry.space_group_name_H-M   'P 1'
#
loop_
_entity.id
_entity.type
_entity.pdbx_description
1 polymer ?
#
loop_
_entity_poly.entity_id
_entity_poly.type
_entity_poly.pdbx_seq_one_letter_code
_entity_poly.pdbx_strand_id
1 'polypeptide(L)'
;MIGVSPNGVKIMIATQPVDFRRGMNGLVALVASALAADPYCGDVFVFRAKRLDRLRCIYWDGSGMILATKWLEAESSFGRRSATARCR
;
A
#
# COMPACT_ATOMS: atom_id res chain seq x y z
N MET A 1 -3.92 -19.63 -7.82
CA MET A 1 -2.56 -19.15 -8.14
C MET A 1 -2.54 -17.69 -7.75
N ILE A 2 -1.77 -17.31 -6.71
CA ILE A 2 -1.48 -15.89 -6.51
C ILE A 2 -0.60 -15.52 -7.71
N GLY A 3 -1.04 -14.60 -8.55
CA GLY A 3 -0.26 -14.06 -9.66
C GLY A 3 0.94 -13.28 -9.12
N VAL A 4 1.94 -14.00 -8.61
CA VAL A 4 3.20 -13.40 -8.19
C VAL A 4 3.95 -13.05 -9.46
N SER A 5 4.17 -11.76 -9.69
CA SER A 5 4.96 -11.29 -10.82
C SER A 5 6.29 -12.05 -10.91
N PRO A 6 6.71 -12.56 -12.09
CA PRO A 6 7.88 -13.43 -12.23
C PRO A 6 9.19 -12.77 -11.77
N ASN A 7 9.18 -11.44 -11.58
CA ASN A 7 10.31 -10.63 -11.13
C ASN A 7 10.37 -10.44 -9.59
N GLY A 8 9.50 -11.12 -8.83
CA GLY A 8 9.35 -10.96 -7.39
C GLY A 8 8.30 -9.90 -7.00
N VAL A 9 7.83 -9.94 -5.75
CA VAL A 9 6.83 -8.99 -5.24
C VAL A 9 7.52 -7.70 -4.83
N LYS A 10 7.23 -6.58 -5.50
CA LYS A 10 7.68 -5.26 -5.05
C LYS A 10 6.72 -4.74 -4.00
N ILE A 11 7.25 -4.39 -2.82
CA ILE A 11 6.47 -3.78 -1.75
C ILE A 11 6.73 -2.28 -1.79
N MET A 12 5.70 -1.53 -2.14
CA MET A 12 5.74 -0.07 -2.27
C MET A 12 5.03 0.56 -1.08
N ILE A 13 5.75 1.34 -0.28
CA ILE A 13 5.19 2.00 0.91
C ILE A 13 4.95 3.47 0.58
N ALA A 14 3.70 3.91 0.69
CA ALA A 14 3.37 5.32 0.56
C ALA A 14 4.02 6.11 1.71
N THR A 15 4.87 7.06 1.36
CA THR A 15 5.58 7.92 2.32
C THR A 15 4.68 8.97 2.95
N GLN A 16 3.59 9.35 2.26
CA GLN A 16 2.61 10.30 2.75
C GLN A 16 1.45 9.58 3.44
N PRO A 17 1.01 10.04 4.63
CA PRO A 17 -0.15 9.47 5.30
C PRO A 17 -1.40 9.69 4.44
N VAL A 18 -2.15 8.61 4.23
CA VAL A 18 -3.36 8.63 3.39
C VAL A 18 -4.59 8.73 4.28
N ASP A 19 -5.58 9.52 3.82
CA ASP A 19 -6.91 9.51 4.42
C ASP A 19 -7.66 8.23 4.02
N PHE A 20 -7.83 7.34 5.00
CA PHE A 20 -8.54 6.07 4.83
C PHE A 20 -10.06 6.19 4.74
N ARG A 21 -10.61 7.41 4.72
CA ARG A 21 -11.98 7.65 4.23
C ARG A 21 -12.13 7.31 2.75
N ARG A 22 -11.03 7.32 1.99
CA ARG A 22 -11.02 6.84 0.60
C ARG A 22 -11.24 5.32 0.58
N GLY A 23 -12.22 4.86 -0.20
CA GLY A 23 -12.45 3.44 -0.47
C GLY A 23 -11.37 2.83 -1.37
N MET A 24 -11.58 1.59 -1.80
CA MET A 24 -10.63 0.85 -2.65
C MET A 24 -10.25 1.64 -3.92
N ASN A 25 -11.24 2.15 -4.65
CA ASN A 25 -11.01 2.92 -5.88
C ASN A 25 -10.18 4.20 -5.63
N GLY A 26 -10.34 4.83 -4.47
CA GLY A 26 -9.56 6.01 -4.11
C GLY A 26 -8.11 5.69 -3.77
N LEU A 27 -7.82 4.48 -3.28
CA LEU A 27 -6.45 3.99 -3.06
C LEU A 27 -5.80 3.57 -4.39
N VAL A 28 -6.54 2.92 -5.28
CA VAL A 28 -6.08 2.60 -6.64
C VAL A 28 -5.71 3.86 -7.41
N ALA A 29 -6.57 4.89 -7.37
CA ALA A 29 -6.30 6.18 -7.99
C ALA A 29 -5.06 6.85 -7.38
N LEU A 30 -4.80 6.66 -6.08
CA LEU A 30 -3.58 7.16 -5.43
C LEU A 30 -2.33 6.40 -5.87
N VAL A 31 -2.39 5.10 -6.13
CA VAL A 31 -1.25 4.38 -6.71
C VAL A 31 -0.92 4.94 -8.09
N ALA A 32 -1.94 5.05 -8.95
CA ALA A 32 -1.74 5.56 -10.31
C ALA A 32 -1.23 7.01 -10.34
N SER A 33 -1.76 7.88 -9.47
CA SER A 33 -1.40 9.31 -9.46
C SER A 33 -0.15 9.63 -8.64
N ALA A 34 -0.02 9.08 -7.43
CA ALA A 34 1.03 9.47 -6.49
C ALA A 34 2.29 8.59 -6.59
N LEU A 35 2.13 7.30 -6.95
CA LEU A 35 3.27 6.39 -7.14
C LEU A 35 3.65 6.21 -8.62
N ALA A 36 2.84 6.75 -9.55
CA ALA A 36 3.02 6.59 -11.00
C ALA A 36 3.26 5.12 -11.40
N ALA A 37 2.63 4.21 -10.67
CA ALA A 37 2.75 2.77 -10.85
C ALA A 37 1.42 2.19 -11.32
N ASP A 38 1.48 1.08 -12.03
CA ASP A 38 0.29 0.34 -12.41
C ASP A 38 -0.28 -0.40 -11.18
N PRO A 39 -1.52 -0.13 -10.73
CA PRO A 39 -2.10 -0.86 -9.60
C PRO A 39 -2.38 -2.34 -9.89
N TYR A 40 -2.35 -2.77 -11.16
CA TYR A 40 -2.65 -4.13 -11.60
C TYR A 40 -1.41 -5.00 -11.86
N CYS A 41 -0.20 -4.49 -11.60
CA CYS A 41 1.05 -5.20 -11.89
C CYS A 41 1.38 -6.36 -10.93
N GLY A 42 0.52 -6.63 -9.93
CA GLY A 42 0.73 -7.67 -8.93
C GLY A 42 1.63 -7.25 -7.76
N ASP A 43 2.00 -5.97 -7.69
CA ASP A 43 2.77 -5.41 -6.58
C ASP A 43 1.89 -5.09 -5.36
N VAL A 44 2.53 -5.03 -4.19
CA VAL A 44 1.86 -4.74 -2.93
C VAL A 44 2.09 -3.28 -2.56
N PHE A 45 1.01 -2.51 -2.51
CA PHE A 45 1.03 -1.11 -2.12
C PHE A 45 0.53 -0.97 -0.68
N VAL A 46 1.41 -0.51 0.21
CA VAL A 46 1.15 -0.33 1.63
C VAL A 46 0.93 1.15 1.93
N PHE A 47 -0.21 1.45 2.53
CA PHE A 47 -0.59 2.77 3.00
C PHE A 47 -0.67 2.79 4.52
N ARG A 48 -0.32 3.93 5.09
CA ARG A 48 -0.44 4.22 6.51
C ARG A 48 -1.51 5.25 6.78
N ALA A 49 -2.31 5.02 7.83
CA ALA A 49 -3.28 5.98 8.31
C ALA A 49 -2.59 7.23 8.86
N LYS A 50 -3.20 8.40 8.66
CA LYS A 50 -2.80 9.63 9.35
C LYS A 50 -2.78 9.48 10.87
N ARG A 51 -3.69 8.67 11.43
CA ARG A 51 -3.82 8.39 12.86
C ARG A 51 -2.89 7.30 13.39
N LEU A 52 -2.03 6.72 12.56
CA LEU A 52 -1.05 5.69 12.97
C LEU A 52 -1.65 4.39 13.55
N ASP A 53 -2.97 4.25 13.57
CA ASP A 53 -3.72 3.14 14.14
C ASP A 53 -3.92 1.98 13.15
N ARG A 54 -3.82 2.26 11.85
CA ARG A 54 -4.15 1.32 10.79
C ARG A 54 -3.15 1.35 9.64
N LEU A 55 -2.95 0.18 9.05
CA LEU A 55 -2.31 -0.01 7.76
C LEU A 55 -3.32 -0.60 6.78
N ARG A 56 -3.27 -0.14 5.53
CA ARG A 56 -4.04 -0.72 4.43
C ARG A 56 -3.08 -1.12 3.34
N CYS A 57 -3.17 -2.35 2.88
CA CYS A 57 -2.38 -2.86 1.77
C CYS A 57 -3.33 -3.20 0.61
N ILE A 58 -3.00 -2.76 -0.59
CA ILE A 58 -3.70 -3.20 -1.81
C ILE A 58 -2.74 -3.97 -2.69
N TYR A 59 -3.24 -5.02 -3.32
CA TYR A 59 -2.54 -5.75 -4.36
C TYR A 59 -3.54 -6.42 -5.29
N TRP A 60 -3.11 -6.65 -6.52
CA TRP A 60 -3.86 -7.40 -7.52
C TRP A 60 -3.37 -8.86 -7.51
N ASP A 61 -4.25 -9.83 -7.33
CA ASP A 61 -3.87 -11.25 -7.30
C ASP A 61 -3.85 -11.91 -8.69
N GLY A 62 -4.22 -11.16 -9.73
CA GLY A 62 -4.44 -11.67 -11.09
C GLY A 62 -5.92 -11.77 -11.46
N SER A 63 -6.81 -11.94 -10.47
CA SER A 63 -8.25 -12.10 -10.67
C SER A 63 -9.07 -10.95 -10.08
N GLY A 64 -8.57 -10.27 -9.06
CA GLY A 64 -9.28 -9.28 -8.28
C GLY A 64 -8.37 -8.38 -7.47
N MET A 65 -8.89 -7.21 -7.11
CA MET A 65 -8.23 -6.31 -6.18
C MET A 65 -8.46 -6.78 -4.75
N ILE A 66 -7.38 -6.98 -4.01
CA ILE A 66 -7.45 -7.35 -2.60
C ILE A 66 -7.03 -6.16 -1.76
N LEU A 67 -7.83 -5.87 -0.75
CA LEU A 67 -7.56 -4.84 0.26
C LEU A 67 -7.45 -5.49 1.63
N ALA A 68 -6.23 -5.55 2.15
CA ALA A 68 -5.96 -5.98 3.52
C ALA A 68 -5.90 -4.77 4.45
N THR A 69 -6.56 -4.84 5.61
CA THR A 69 -6.46 -3.81 6.65
C THR A 69 -5.93 -4.43 7.92
N LYS A 70 -4.85 -3.88 8.47
CA LYS A 70 -4.25 -4.30 9.73
C LYS A 70 -4.38 -3.18 10.75
N TRP A 71 -4.90 -3.52 11.91
CA TRP A 71 -4.91 -2.65 13.08
C TRP A 71 -3.58 -2.79 13.81
N LEU A 72 -2.99 -1.64 14.14
CA LEU A 72 -1.73 -1.54 14.86
C LEU A 72 -2.02 -1.22 16.32
N GLU A 73 -1.56 -2.08 17.21
CA GLU A 73 -1.57 -1.81 18.64
C GLU A 73 -0.47 -0.81 18.99
N ALA A 74 -0.67 -0.03 20.07
CA ALA A 74 0.04 1.21 20.40
C ALA A 74 1.59 1.14 20.40
N GLU A 75 2.16 -0.07 20.51
CA GLU A 75 3.60 -0.31 20.56
C GLU A 75 4.23 -0.55 19.16
N SER A 76 3.42 -0.84 18.14
CA SER A 76 3.89 -1.12 16.79
C SER A 76 4.18 0.18 16.01
N SER A 77 5.36 0.74 16.27
CA SER A 77 5.86 1.98 15.66
C SER A 77 6.30 1.79 14.19
N PHE A 78 5.39 1.34 13.32
CA PHE A 78 5.64 1.25 11.88
C PHE A 78 5.72 2.67 11.27
N GLY A 79 6.94 3.19 11.17
CA GLY A 79 7.26 4.49 10.58
C GLY A 79 7.39 5.68 11.55
N ARG A 80 7.73 5.48 12.84
CA ARG A 80 8.24 6.58 13.70
C ARG A 80 9.71 6.91 13.47
N ARG A 81 10.48 6.00 12.86
CA ARG A 81 11.87 6.25 12.46
C ARG A 81 11.90 6.35 10.94
N SER A 82 12.43 7.47 10.44
CA SER A 82 12.63 7.78 9.03
C SER A 82 13.13 6.61 8.20
N ALA A 83 12.58 6.43 6.99
CA ALA A 83 13.38 5.98 5.86
C ALA A 83 12.68 6.42 4.57
N THR A 84 13.24 7.45 3.97
CA THR A 84 13.07 7.88 2.60
C THR A 84 13.29 6.72 1.63
N ALA A 85 12.26 5.92 1.33
CA ALA A 85 12.25 5.11 0.12
C ALA A 85 11.82 6.03 -1.03
N ARG A 86 12.76 6.86 -1.47
CA ARG A 86 12.63 7.66 -2.69
C ARG A 86 12.57 6.66 -3.84
N CYS A 87 11.44 6.59 -4.54
CA CYS A 87 11.38 5.89 -5.82
C CYS A 87 12.47 6.47 -6.72
N ARG A 88 13.41 5.60 -7.11
CA ARG A 88 14.23 5.76 -8.30
C ARG A 88 13.97 4.56 -9.19
#